data_AF-A0A2A5AT64-F1
#
_entry.id   AF-A0A2A5AT64-F1
#
_cell.length_a   1.000
_cell.length_b   1.000
_cell.length_c   1.000
_cell.angle_alpha   90.00
_cell.angle_beta   90.00
_cell.angle_gamma   90.00
#
_symmetry.space_group_name_H-M   'P 1'
#
loop_
_entity.id
_entity.type
_entity.pdbx_description
1 polymer ?
#
loop_
_entity_poly.entity_id
_entity_poly.type
_entity_poly.pdbx_seq_one_letter_code
_entity_poly.pdbx_strand_id
1 'polypeptide(L)' 'MDNQEAIKQCANYLPRGREIIRVLDAAPMLIKTRPEAKEARELAVNSLELVVELLVRVKADIKRGST' A
#
# COMPACT_ATOMS: atom_id res chain seq x y z
N MET A 1 8.53 14.49 -14.03
CA MET A 1 7.34 13.64 -13.81
C MET A 1 6.35 14.48 -13.03
N ASP A 2 5.11 14.64 -13.52
CA ASP A 2 4.08 15.44 -12.83
C ASP A 2 3.63 14.73 -11.54
N ASN A 3 3.40 15.47 -10.46
CA ASN A 3 2.91 14.95 -9.20
C ASN A 3 1.56 14.22 -9.38
N GLN A 4 0.73 14.64 -10.34
CA GLN A 4 -0.50 13.90 -10.69
C GLN A 4 -0.22 12.52 -11.28
N GLU A 5 0.83 12.38 -12.09
CA GLU A 5 1.21 11.11 -12.69
C GLU A 5 1.80 10.17 -11.65
N ALA A 6 2.62 10.69 -10.71
CA ALA A 6 3.11 9.94 -9.56
C ALA A 6 1.95 9.39 -8.71
N ILE A 7 0.93 10.22 -8.45
CA ILE A 7 -0.26 9.80 -7.70
C ILE A 7 -1.01 8.68 -8.43
N LYS A 8 -1.23 8.82 -9.74
CA LYS A 8 -1.93 7.80 -10.53
C LYS A 8 -1.17 6.47 -10.53
N GLN A 9 0.14 6.50 -10.70
CA GLN A 9 0.96 5.29 -10.69
C GLN A 9 0.91 4.61 -9.32
N CYS A 10 1.10 5.35 -8.22
CA CYS A 10 1.00 4.80 -6.87
C CYS A 10 -0.40 4.22 -6.59
N ALA A 11 -1.47 4.92 -7.00
CA ALA A 11 -2.83 4.42 -6.87
C ALA A 11 -3.08 3.11 -7.62
N ASN A 12 -2.43 2.91 -8.79
CA ASN A 12 -2.54 1.68 -9.57
C ASN A 12 -1.88 0.47 -8.89
N TYR A 13 -0.94 0.68 -7.96
CA TYR A 13 -0.30 -0.40 -7.22
C TYR A 13 -1.07 -0.81 -5.94
N LEU A 14 -1.95 0.04 -5.42
CA LEU A 14 -2.74 -0.25 -4.22
C LEU A 14 -3.60 -1.53 -4.35
N PRO A 15 -4.30 -1.81 -5.47
CA PRO A 15 -5.05 -3.05 -5.65
C PRO A 15 -4.15 -4.29 -5.57
N ARG A 16 -2.94 -4.22 -6.14
CA ARG A 16 -1.97 -5.34 -6.10
C ARG A 16 -1.50 -5.61 -4.67
N GLY A 17 -1.20 -4.57 -3.89
CA GLY A 17 -0.86 -4.75 -2.48
C GLY A 17 -2.00 -5.36 -1.67
N ARG A 18 -3.25 -4.94 -1.92
CA ARG A 18 -4.43 -5.54 -1.28
C ARG A 18 -4.60 -7.01 -1.64
N GLU A 19 -4.29 -7.37 -2.90
CA GLU A 19 -4.31 -8.76 -3.35
C GLU A 19 -3.26 -9.61 -2.63
N ILE A 20 -2.04 -9.10 -2.43
CA ILE A 20 -0.99 -9.79 -1.66
C ILE A 20 -1.48 -10.10 -0.23
N ILE A 21 -2.05 -9.10 0.46
CA ILE A 21 -2.62 -9.29 1.81
C ILE A 21 -3.74 -10.34 1.77
N ARG A 22 -4.63 -10.27 0.78
CA ARG A 22 -5.73 -11.24 0.63
C ARG A 22 -5.21 -12.66 0.46
N VAL A 23 -4.15 -12.86 -0.32
CA VAL A 23 -3.53 -14.19 -0.51
C VAL A 23 -2.92 -14.70 0.79
N LEU A 24 -2.22 -13.85 1.53
CA LEU A 24 -1.66 -14.21 2.84
C LEU A 24 -2.76 -14.57 3.86
N ASP A 25 -3.88 -13.85 3.86
CA ASP A 25 -5.03 -14.11 4.74
C ASP A 25 -5.80 -15.38 4.36
N ALA A 26 -5.86 -15.69 3.05
CA ALA A 26 -6.48 -16.89 2.52
C ALA A 26 -5.60 -18.14 2.61
N ALA A 27 -4.32 -18.00 2.97
CA ALA A 27 -3.41 -19.13 3.08
C ALA A 27 -3.89 -20.16 4.13
N PRO A 28 -3.56 -21.46 3.96
CA PRO A 28 -3.82 -22.50 4.95
C PRO A 28 -3.30 -22.13 6.35
N MET A 29 -3.98 -22.60 7.39
CA MET A 29 -3.66 -22.25 8.78
C MET A 29 -2.21 -22.60 9.17
N LEU A 30 -1.69 -23.74 8.69
CA LEU A 30 -0.30 -24.17 8.85
C LEU A 30 0.71 -23.13 8.36
N ILE A 31 0.37 -22.37 7.33
CA ILE A 31 1.21 -21.30 6.77
C ILE A 31 1.02 -20.01 7.58
N LYS A 32 -0.23 -19.62 7.86
CA LYS A 32 -0.54 -18.37 8.60
C LYS A 32 0.02 -18.31 10.01
N THR A 33 0.23 -19.46 10.65
CA THR A 33 0.82 -19.51 12.00
C THR A 33 2.34 -19.36 12.01
N ARG A 34 3.01 -19.50 10.86
CA ARG A 34 4.46 -19.32 10.73
C ARG A 34 4.82 -17.86 11.01
N PRO A 35 5.86 -17.59 11.83
CA PRO A 35 6.34 -16.23 12.08
C PRO A 35 6.61 -15.44 10.79
N GLU A 36 7.19 -16.09 9.78
CA GLU A 36 7.55 -15.49 8.49
C GLU A 36 6.31 -15.03 7.71
N ALA A 37 5.21 -15.78 7.79
CA ALA A 37 3.96 -15.39 7.15
C ALA A 37 3.30 -14.18 7.84
N LYS A 38 3.43 -14.09 9.18
CA LYS A 38 2.96 -12.93 9.95
C LYS A 38 3.78 -11.68 9.61
N GLU A 39 5.11 -11.82 9.57
CA GLU A 39 6.03 -10.74 9.21
C GLU A 39 5.79 -10.26 7.77
N ALA A 40 5.65 -11.17 6.81
CA ALA A 40 5.34 -10.81 5.42
C ALA A 40 4.02 -10.05 5.30
N ARG A 41 3.00 -10.45 6.07
CA ARG A 41 1.71 -9.76 6.12
C ARG A 41 1.83 -8.37 6.72
N GLU A 42 2.50 -8.25 7.86
CA GLU A 42 2.71 -6.97 8.53
C GLU A 42 3.47 -5.99 7.64
N LEU A 43 4.55 -6.46 7.00
CA LEU A 43 5.31 -5.66 6.03
C LEU A 43 4.46 -5.19 4.85
N ALA A 44 3.61 -6.06 4.31
CA ALA A 44 2.70 -5.72 3.21
C ALA A 44 1.66 -4.67 3.61
N VAL A 45 1.09 -4.78 4.82
CA VAL A 45 0.15 -3.79 5.37
C VAL A 45 0.85 -2.44 5.57
N ASN A 46 1.98 -2.42 6.28
CA ASN A 46 2.72 -1.20 6.59
C ASN A 46 3.18 -0.46 5.32
N SER A 47 3.63 -1.21 4.31
CA SER A 47 4.04 -0.64 3.03
C SER A 47 2.87 0.03 2.30
N LEU A 48 1.68 -0.60 2.33
CA LEU A 48 0.47 -0.02 1.74
C LEU A 48 0.00 1.23 2.47
N GLU A 49 0.02 1.23 3.79
CA GLU A 49 -0.35 2.39 4.62
C GLU A 49 0.56 3.58 4.32
N LEU A 50 1.88 3.35 4.24
CA LEU A 50 2.85 4.39 3.91
C LEU A 50 2.59 4.99 2.51
N VAL A 51 2.30 4.14 1.50
CA VAL A 51 1.95 4.63 0.15
C VAL A 51 0.69 5.49 0.18
N VAL A 52 -0.35 5.06 0.91
CA VAL A 52 -1.60 5.83 1.06
C VAL A 52 -1.33 7.17 1.74
N GLU A 53 -0.54 7.18 2.81
CA GLU A 53 -0.19 8.41 3.51
C GLU A 53 0.56 9.39 2.61
N LEU A 54 1.56 8.91 1.87
CA LEU A 54 2.30 9.73 0.90
C LEU A 54 1.37 10.31 -0.17
N LEU A 55 0.44 9.52 -0.71
CA LEU A 55 -0.55 9.99 -1.67
C LEU A 55 -1.45 11.10 -1.10
N VAL A 56 -1.87 10.97 0.16
CA VAL A 56 -2.69 11.99 0.85
C VAL A 56 -1.90 13.28 1.04
N ARG A 57 -0.64 13.19 1.47
CA ARG A 57 0.25 14.36 1.65
C ARG A 57 0.50 15.07 0.33
N VAL A 58 0.90 14.36 -0.72
CA VAL A 58 1.13 14.95 -2.05
C VAL A 58 -0.14 15.63 -2.59
N LYS A 59 -1.31 15.02 -2.41
CA LYS A 59 -2.59 15.63 -2.81
C LYS A 59 -2.90 16.91 -2.01
N ALA A 60 -2.56 16.96 -0.73
CA ALA A 60 -2.72 18.15 0.10
C ALA A 60 -1.77 19.28 -0.33
N ASP A 61 -0.52 18.94 -0.66
CA ASP A 61 0.48 19.91 -1.12
C ASP A 61 0.11 20.50 -2.48
N ILE A 62 -0.39 19.69 -3.42
CA ILE A 62 -0.93 20.19 -4.70
C ILE A 62 -2.06 21.20 -4.46
N LYS A 63 -2.99 20.90 -3.55
CA LYS A 63 -4.08 21.83 -3.22
C LYS A 63 -3.59 23.15 -2.64
N ARG A 64 -2.49 23.15 -1.88
CA ARG A 64 -1.90 24.35 -1.26
C ARG A 64 -1.09 25.19 -2.26
N GLY A 65 -0.33 24.55 -3.14
CA GLY A 65 0.51 25.22 -4.14
C GLY A 65 -0.22 25.66 -5.41
N SER A 66 -1.51 25.34 -5.54
CA SER A 66 -2.37 25.81 -6.64
C SER A 66 -3.11 27.12 -6.31
N THR A 67 -2.67 27.83 -5.26
CA THR A 67 -3.11 29.18 -4.85
C THR A 67 -1.93 30.13 -4.99
#